data_AF-D9Q0H0-F1
#
_entry.id   AF-D9Q0H0-F1
#
_cell.length_a   1.000
_cell.length_b   1.000
_cell.length_c   1.000
_cell.angle_alpha   90.00
_cell.angle_beta   90.00
_cell.angle_gamma   90.00
#
_symmetry.space_group_name_H-M   'P 1'
#
loop_
_entity.id
_entity.type
_entity.pdbx_description
1 polymer ?
#
loop_
_entity_poly.entity_id
_entity_poly.type
_entity_poly.pdbx_seq_one_letter_code
_entity_poly.pdbx_strand_id
1 'polypeptide(L)'
;MMQILYYLIASIILAELIIIVVQTVRLALAQRSLKTLEMNIDKLADARAREMAAAIVDRAREDAAKRSSAVTAGKIYEQLAPILPGFKFNPKDVRFLGSPVDFVVFDGLEDGKRVYVRFVELKSGDSKLTDREKAVKDAVESCRVSFEVVKAEDLLRR
;
A
#
# COMPACT_ATOMS: atom_id res chain seq x y z
N MET A 1 1.92 -43.46 82.53
CA MET A 1 1.69 -44.01 81.19
C MET A 1 0.91 -43.03 80.29
N MET A 2 -0.26 -42.55 80.71
CA MET A 2 -1.12 -41.65 79.91
C MET A 2 -0.48 -40.29 79.54
N GLN A 3 0.26 -39.65 80.47
CA GLN A 3 0.94 -38.36 80.20
C GLN A 3 2.01 -38.47 79.11
N ILE A 4 2.80 -39.56 79.10
CA ILE A 4 3.86 -39.76 78.10
C ILE A 4 3.25 -39.89 76.69
N LEU A 5 2.15 -40.62 76.56
CA LEU A 5 1.43 -40.77 75.30
C LEU A 5 0.88 -39.41 74.80
N TYR A 6 0.35 -38.59 75.70
CA TYR A 6 -0.12 -37.24 75.37
C TYR A 6 1.00 -36.36 74.81
N TYR A 7 2.15 -36.29 75.48
CA TYR A 7 3.28 -35.48 75.00
C TYR A 7 3.82 -35.98 73.66
N LEU A 8 3.83 -37.29 73.43
CA LEU A 8 4.29 -37.88 72.18
C LEU A 8 3.35 -37.49 71.02
N ILE A 9 2.03 -37.61 71.21
CA ILE A 9 1.03 -37.18 70.22
C ILE A 9 1.12 -35.67 69.97
N ALA A 10 1.23 -34.85 71.02
CA ALA A 10 1.34 -33.40 70.90
C ALA A 10 2.58 -32.98 70.09
N SER A 11 3.71 -33.67 70.28
CA SER A 11 4.95 -33.38 69.55
C SER A 11 4.86 -33.74 68.06
N ILE A 12 4.17 -34.82 67.71
CA ILE A 12 3.90 -35.21 66.31
C ILE A 12 3.02 -34.18 65.63
N ILE A 13 1.91 -33.78 66.28
CA ILE A 13 1.00 -32.75 65.75
C ILE A 13 1.75 -31.43 65.51
N LEU A 14 2.63 -31.05 66.44
CA LEU A 14 3.43 -29.83 66.30
C LEU A 14 4.41 -29.93 65.12
N ALA A 15 5.05 -31.08 64.91
CA ALA A 15 5.95 -31.29 63.79
C ALA A 15 5.22 -31.25 62.43
N GLU A 16 4.05 -31.90 62.33
CA GLU A 16 3.20 -31.84 61.14
C GLU A 16 2.74 -30.42 60.83
N LEU A 17 2.33 -29.66 61.86
CA LEU A 17 1.95 -28.27 61.72
C LEU A 17 3.09 -27.42 61.12
N ILE A 18 4.32 -27.60 61.62
CA ILE A 18 5.51 -26.90 61.09
C ILE A 18 5.75 -27.25 59.62
N ILE A 19 5.65 -28.53 59.26
CA ILE A 19 5.83 -28.98 57.87
C ILE A 19 4.79 -28.33 56.95
N ILE A 20 3.52 -28.31 57.35
CA ILE A 20 2.43 -27.67 56.59
C ILE A 20 2.70 -26.17 56.41
N VAL A 21 3.17 -25.48 57.45
CA VAL A 21 3.53 -24.05 57.37
C VAL A 21 4.67 -23.83 56.37
N VAL A 22 5.72 -24.66 56.40
CA VAL A 22 6.84 -24.55 55.46
C VAL A 22 6.39 -24.84 54.02
N GLN A 23 5.57 -25.87 53.80
CA GLN A 23 5.05 -26.21 52.48
C GLN A 23 4.16 -25.09 51.90
N THR A 24 3.29 -24.50 52.71
CA THR A 24 2.41 -23.40 52.27
C THR A 24 3.20 -22.15 51.91
N VAL A 25 4.25 -21.81 52.67
CA VAL A 25 5.15 -20.70 52.32
C VAL A 25 5.90 -20.96 51.02
N ARG A 26 6.45 -22.17 50.82
CA ARG A 26 7.11 -22.55 49.55
C ARG A 26 6.17 -22.43 48.36
N LEU A 27 4.93 -22.90 48.51
CA LEU A 27 3.91 -22.83 47.46
C LEU A 27 3.56 -21.37 47.13
N ALA A 28 3.40 -20.53 48.14
CA ALA A 28 3.10 -19.10 47.96
C ALA A 28 4.24 -18.35 47.25
N LEU A 29 5.50 -18.67 47.55
CA LEU A 29 6.66 -18.09 46.85
C LEU A 29 6.72 -18.55 45.39
N ALA A 30 6.50 -19.83 45.12
CA ALA A 30 6.48 -20.36 43.76
C ALA A 30 5.38 -19.73 42.89
N GLN A 31 4.18 -19.53 43.47
CA GLN A 31 3.07 -18.87 42.79
C GLN A 31 3.35 -17.40 42.44
N ARG A 32 4.02 -16.65 43.32
CA ARG A 32 4.42 -15.26 43.06
C ARG A 32 5.41 -15.15 41.90
N SER A 33 6.35 -16.09 41.79
CA SER A 33 7.31 -16.14 40.70
C SER A 33 6.63 -16.43 39.36
N LEU A 34 5.70 -17.39 39.32
CA LEU A 34 4.94 -17.70 38.10
C LEU A 34 4.11 -16.52 37.60
N LYS A 35 3.38 -15.85 38.50
CA LYS A 35 2.58 -14.67 38.15
C LYS A 35 3.42 -13.52 37.59
N THR A 36 4.65 -13.36 38.09
CA THR A 36 5.58 -12.32 37.61
C THR A 36 6.09 -12.66 36.21
N LEU A 37 6.37 -13.94 35.94
CA LEU A 37 6.76 -14.45 34.62
C LEU A 37 5.67 -14.22 33.57
N GLU A 38 4.42 -14.58 33.88
CA GLU A 38 3.27 -14.35 33.00
C GLU A 38 3.13 -12.85 32.65
N MET A 39 3.17 -11.97 33.65
CA MET A 39 3.13 -10.52 33.44
C MET A 39 4.24 -10.00 32.52
N ASN A 40 5.44 -10.57 32.58
CA ASN A 40 6.55 -10.13 31.74
C ASN A 40 6.40 -10.63 30.30
N ILE A 41 5.85 -11.83 30.10
CA ILE A 41 5.54 -12.37 28.78
C ILE A 41 4.48 -11.50 28.10
N ASP A 42 3.40 -11.15 28.81
CA ASP A 42 2.34 -10.29 28.28
C ASP A 42 2.85 -8.91 27.91
N LYS A 43 3.65 -8.28 28.78
CA LYS A 43 4.28 -6.98 28.50
C LYS A 43 5.20 -7.04 27.28
N LEU A 44 5.95 -8.12 27.11
CA LEU A 44 6.85 -8.30 25.98
C LEU A 44 6.08 -8.53 24.68
N ALA A 45 4.99 -9.29 24.73
CA ALA A 45 4.09 -9.52 23.59
C ALA A 45 3.45 -8.20 23.13
N ASP A 46 2.95 -7.40 24.07
CA ASP A 46 2.36 -6.08 23.79
C ASP A 46 3.38 -5.10 23.19
N ALA A 47 4.60 -5.05 23.74
CA ALA A 47 5.66 -4.19 23.23
C ALA A 47 6.03 -4.57 21.78
N ARG A 48 6.17 -5.87 21.51
CA ARG A 48 6.53 -6.39 20.18
C ARG A 48 5.39 -6.22 19.17
N ALA A 49 4.14 -6.35 19.58
CA ALA A 49 2.97 -6.08 18.75
C ALA A 49 2.91 -4.60 18.33
N ARG A 50 3.18 -3.67 19.25
CA ARG A 50 3.26 -2.22 18.95
C ARG A 50 4.39 -1.89 17.99
N GLU A 51 5.56 -2.47 18.20
CA GLU A 51 6.73 -2.30 17.33
C GLU A 51 6.44 -2.80 15.90
N MET A 52 5.86 -3.99 15.77
CA MET A 52 5.49 -4.56 14.48
C MET A 52 4.41 -3.75 13.76
N ALA A 53 3.41 -3.25 14.50
CA ALA A 53 2.36 -2.38 13.95
C ALA A 53 2.95 -1.06 13.40
N ALA A 54 3.85 -0.42 14.14
CA ALA A 54 4.54 0.79 13.69
C ALA A 54 5.35 0.53 12.40
N ALA A 55 6.13 -0.56 12.37
CA ALA A 55 6.92 -0.91 11.20
C ALA A 55 6.06 -1.21 9.95
N ILE A 56 4.88 -1.83 10.11
CA ILE A 56 3.95 -2.05 9.00
C ILE A 56 3.39 -0.73 8.48
N VAL A 57 2.99 0.19 9.38
CA VAL A 57 2.47 1.51 8.99
C VAL A 57 3.54 2.33 8.26
N ASP A 58 4.78 2.32 8.72
CA ASP A 58 5.87 3.06 8.07
C ASP A 58 6.22 2.47 6.70
N ARG A 59 6.29 1.13 6.57
CA ARG A 59 6.46 0.49 5.25
C ARG A 59 5.31 0.82 4.31
N ALA A 60 4.06 0.80 4.79
CA ALA A 60 2.90 1.16 3.99
C ALA A 60 2.94 2.63 3.55
N ARG A 61 3.42 3.54 4.41
CA ARG A 61 3.63 4.96 4.09
C ARG A 61 4.74 5.15 3.05
N GLU A 62 5.87 4.48 3.20
CA GLU A 62 6.96 4.52 2.22
C GLU A 62 6.52 3.95 0.87
N ASP A 63 5.79 2.84 0.85
CA ASP A 63 5.24 2.23 -0.35
C ASP A 63 4.21 3.14 -1.01
N ALA A 64 3.31 3.76 -0.23
CA ALA A 64 2.33 4.71 -0.73
C ALA A 64 3.02 5.95 -1.31
N ALA A 65 4.06 6.46 -0.64
CA ALA A 65 4.86 7.58 -1.14
C ALA A 65 5.57 7.21 -2.45
N LYS A 66 6.24 6.05 -2.52
CA LYS A 66 6.91 5.55 -3.74
C LYS A 66 5.95 5.35 -4.90
N ARG A 67 4.79 4.73 -4.67
CA ARG A 67 3.77 4.53 -5.72
C ARG A 67 3.12 5.84 -6.15
N SER A 68 2.82 6.73 -5.21
CA SER A 68 2.29 8.06 -5.52
C SER A 68 3.28 8.89 -6.33
N SER A 69 4.56 8.88 -5.94
CA SER A 69 5.64 9.54 -6.69
C SER A 69 5.85 8.93 -8.08
N ALA A 70 5.77 7.60 -8.23
CA ALA A 70 5.91 6.95 -9.53
C ALA A 70 4.73 7.27 -10.48
N VAL A 71 3.49 7.27 -9.96
CA VAL A 71 2.29 7.66 -10.71
C VAL A 71 2.32 9.15 -11.06
N THR A 72 2.73 10.00 -10.12
CA THR A 72 2.84 11.45 -10.34
C THR A 72 3.95 11.77 -11.33
N ALA A 73 5.11 11.10 -11.23
CA ALA A 73 6.19 11.22 -12.20
C ALA A 73 5.76 10.71 -13.58
N GLY A 74 4.97 9.62 -13.66
CA GLY A 74 4.38 9.14 -14.92
C GLY A 74 3.52 10.19 -15.60
N LYS A 75 2.60 10.83 -14.87
CA LYS A 75 1.75 11.90 -15.38
C LYS A 75 2.51 13.16 -15.79
N ILE A 76 3.56 13.52 -15.05
CA ILE A 76 4.44 14.64 -15.40
C ILE A 76 5.25 14.28 -16.65
N TYR A 77 5.74 13.05 -16.76
CA TYR A 77 6.45 12.56 -17.93
C TYR A 77 5.54 12.55 -19.15
N GLU A 78 4.28 12.12 -19.00
CA GLU A 78 3.27 12.21 -20.05
C GLU A 78 3.17 13.64 -20.56
N GLN A 79 2.98 14.64 -19.69
CA GLN A 79 2.85 16.04 -20.12
C GLN A 79 4.15 16.65 -20.70
N LEU A 80 5.31 16.24 -20.21
CA LEU A 80 6.61 16.77 -20.65
C LEU A 80 7.23 16.01 -21.82
N ALA A 81 6.68 14.86 -22.19
CA ALA A 81 7.21 14.02 -23.25
C ALA A 81 7.49 14.75 -24.56
N PRO A 82 6.66 15.71 -25.04
CA PRO A 82 6.93 16.41 -26.28
C PRO A 82 8.24 17.21 -26.30
N ILE A 83 8.78 17.59 -25.13
CA ILE A 83 9.99 18.43 -25.00
C ILE A 83 11.24 17.57 -24.78
N LEU A 84 11.08 16.26 -24.55
CA LEU A 84 12.20 15.36 -24.28
C LEU A 84 12.97 15.02 -25.56
N PRO A 85 14.31 14.87 -25.49
CA PRO A 85 15.18 14.68 -26.65
C PRO A 85 14.96 13.40 -27.47
N GLY A 86 14.04 12.51 -27.05
CA GLY A 86 13.64 11.29 -27.77
C GLY A 86 12.27 11.37 -28.46
N PHE A 87 11.54 12.49 -28.35
CA PHE A 87 10.21 12.63 -28.93
C PHE A 87 10.30 12.86 -30.44
N LYS A 88 9.67 11.97 -31.22
CA LYS A 88 9.86 11.88 -32.68
C LYS A 88 9.14 12.97 -33.48
N PHE A 89 8.26 13.74 -32.85
CA PHE A 89 7.39 14.69 -33.53
C PHE A 89 7.75 16.13 -33.17
N ASN A 90 7.45 17.07 -34.07
CA ASN A 90 7.58 18.48 -33.79
C ASN A 90 6.66 18.86 -32.62
N PRO A 91 7.17 19.42 -31.51
CA PRO A 91 6.35 19.77 -30.35
C PRO A 91 5.21 20.75 -30.66
N LYS A 92 5.36 21.59 -31.71
CA LYS A 92 4.33 22.53 -32.16
C LYS A 92 3.11 21.85 -32.79
N ASP A 93 3.31 20.66 -33.36
CA ASP A 93 2.27 19.86 -34.01
C ASP A 93 1.54 18.93 -33.02
N VAL A 94 1.95 18.93 -31.74
CA VAL A 94 1.44 18.02 -30.71
C VAL A 94 0.36 18.72 -29.89
N ARG A 95 -0.76 18.04 -29.64
CA ARG A 95 -1.82 18.49 -28.74
C ARG A 95 -2.08 17.41 -27.69
N PHE A 96 -2.01 17.81 -26.43
CA PHE A 96 -2.33 16.94 -25.30
C PHE A 96 -3.85 16.80 -25.14
N LEU A 97 -4.30 15.57 -24.87
CA LEU A 97 -5.71 15.19 -24.64
C LEU A 97 -5.87 14.48 -23.30
N GLY A 98 -5.04 13.47 -23.02
CA GLY A 98 -5.14 12.58 -21.85
C GLY A 98 -6.03 11.35 -22.10
N SER A 99 -6.33 10.57 -21.06
CA SER A 99 -7.02 9.28 -21.23
C SER A 99 -8.35 9.38 -21.99
N PRO A 100 -8.61 8.51 -23.00
CA PRO A 100 -7.88 7.29 -23.35
C PRO A 100 -6.78 7.43 -24.43
N VAL A 101 -6.38 8.66 -24.81
CA VAL A 101 -5.26 8.91 -25.73
C VAL A 101 -4.50 10.16 -25.30
N ASP A 102 -3.26 10.01 -24.84
CA ASP A 102 -2.49 11.15 -24.32
C ASP A 102 -2.30 12.31 -25.32
N PHE A 103 -2.04 12.01 -26.60
CA PHE A 103 -1.76 13.03 -27.62
C PHE A 103 -2.44 12.79 -28.96
N VAL A 104 -2.78 13.89 -29.63
CA VAL A 104 -2.95 13.93 -31.08
C VAL A 104 -1.84 14.76 -31.69
N VAL A 105 -1.16 14.18 -32.69
CA VAL A 105 -0.08 14.82 -33.43
C VAL A 105 -0.54 15.10 -34.85
N PHE A 106 -0.46 16.36 -35.26
CA PHE A 106 -0.72 16.82 -36.63
C PHE A 106 0.60 16.92 -37.40
N ASP A 107 1.25 15.77 -37.58
CA ASP A 107 2.60 15.63 -38.14
C ASP A 107 2.70 16.27 -39.54
N GLY A 108 3.46 17.36 -39.64
CA GLY A 108 3.68 18.12 -40.87
C GLY A 108 2.81 19.37 -41.02
N LEU A 109 1.99 19.71 -40.02
CA LEU A 109 1.11 20.89 -40.05
C LEU A 109 1.90 22.20 -40.02
N GLU A 110 2.84 22.36 -39.09
CA GLU A 110 3.69 23.57 -39.00
C GLU A 110 4.58 23.74 -40.26
N ASP A 111 5.08 22.63 -40.80
CA ASP A 111 5.98 22.62 -41.96
C ASP A 111 5.26 22.90 -43.30
N GLY A 112 3.92 23.02 -43.30
CA GLY A 112 3.12 23.17 -44.51
C GLY A 112 3.18 21.94 -45.45
N LYS A 113 3.45 20.76 -44.88
CA LYS A 113 3.57 19.49 -45.62
C LYS A 113 2.24 18.73 -45.60
N ARG A 114 2.23 17.55 -46.23
CA ARG A 114 1.13 16.59 -46.06
C ARG A 114 0.99 16.26 -44.56
N VAL A 115 -0.19 16.56 -44.02
CA VAL A 115 -0.49 16.37 -42.60
C VAL A 115 -0.94 14.93 -42.34
N TYR A 116 -0.33 14.28 -41.34
CA TYR A 116 -0.80 13.02 -40.78
C TYR A 116 -1.34 13.25 -39.38
N VAL A 117 -2.57 12.80 -39.11
CA VAL A 117 -3.14 12.81 -37.76
C VAL A 117 -2.78 11.51 -37.08
N ARG A 118 -2.03 11.58 -35.97
CA ARG A 118 -1.58 10.41 -35.22
C ARG A 118 -2.08 10.49 -33.78
N PHE A 119 -2.78 9.45 -33.34
CA PHE A 119 -3.14 9.25 -31.94
C PHE A 119 -1.99 8.53 -31.24
N VAL A 120 -1.47 9.11 -30.15
CA VAL A 120 -0.29 8.61 -29.44
C VAL A 120 -0.65 8.48 -27.96
N GLU A 121 -0.55 7.25 -27.46
CA GLU A 121 -0.64 6.92 -26.04
C GLU A 121 0.78 6.68 -25.52
N LEU A 122 1.15 7.30 -24.41
CA LEU A 122 2.43 7.08 -23.76
C LEU A 122 2.29 6.04 -22.65
N LYS A 123 3.24 5.12 -22.59
CA LYS A 123 3.35 4.16 -21.49
C LYS A 123 4.75 4.26 -20.90
N SER A 124 4.81 4.19 -19.58
CA SER A 124 6.07 4.07 -18.84
C SER A 124 6.25 2.63 -18.36
N GLY A 125 7.49 2.12 -18.44
CA GLY A 125 7.84 0.75 -18.00
C GLY A 125 7.05 -0.35 -18.74
N ASP A 126 6.58 -1.34 -17.99
CA ASP A 126 5.83 -2.51 -18.50
C ASP A 126 4.31 -2.27 -18.59
N SER A 127 3.87 -1.01 -18.60
CA SER A 127 2.44 -0.67 -18.60
C SER A 127 1.78 -1.06 -19.93
N LYS A 128 0.66 -1.80 -19.84
CA LYS A 128 -0.13 -2.27 -20.99
C LYS A 128 -1.29 -1.32 -21.29
N LEU A 129 -1.83 -1.40 -22.51
CA LEU A 129 -3.03 -0.65 -22.87
C LEU A 129 -4.23 -1.09 -22.03
N THR A 130 -4.99 -0.12 -21.52
CA THR A 130 -6.29 -0.34 -20.88
C THR A 130 -7.34 -0.71 -21.93
N ASP A 131 -8.47 -1.30 -21.51
CA ASP A 131 -9.50 -1.70 -22.47
C ASP A 131 -10.14 -0.51 -23.20
N ARG A 132 -10.16 0.67 -22.58
CA ARG A 132 -10.60 1.92 -23.22
C ARG A 132 -9.60 2.39 -24.28
N GLU A 133 -8.30 2.32 -24.00
CA GLU A 133 -7.24 2.66 -24.97
C GLU A 133 -7.24 1.69 -26.16
N LYS A 134 -7.41 0.38 -25.90
CA LYS A 134 -7.56 -0.64 -26.96
C LYS A 134 -8.75 -0.34 -27.86
N ALA A 135 -9.90 0.02 -27.28
CA ALA A 135 -11.08 0.35 -28.06
C ALA A 135 -10.85 1.54 -29.02
N VAL A 136 -10.09 2.54 -28.59
CA VAL A 136 -9.71 3.67 -29.46
C VAL A 136 -8.71 3.24 -30.53
N LYS A 137 -7.68 2.46 -30.16
CA LYS A 137 -6.73 1.87 -31.11
C LYS A 137 -7.48 1.08 -32.21
N ASP A 138 -8.40 0.22 -31.83
CA ASP A 138 -9.19 -0.58 -32.76
C ASP A 138 -10.10 0.29 -33.65
N ALA A 139 -10.64 1.39 -33.12
CA ALA A 139 -11.41 2.34 -33.93
C ALA A 139 -10.54 3.01 -35.00
N VAL A 140 -9.33 3.43 -34.64
CA VAL A 140 -8.37 4.02 -35.59
C VAL A 140 -7.91 3.00 -36.63
N GLU A 141 -7.52 1.80 -36.20
CA GLU A 141 -7.06 0.72 -37.09
C GLU A 141 -8.16 0.21 -38.03
N SER A 142 -9.42 0.29 -37.61
CA SER A 142 -10.58 -0.06 -38.43
C SER A 142 -11.10 1.12 -39.28
N CYS A 143 -10.35 2.21 -39.40
CA CYS A 143 -10.74 3.42 -40.15
C CYS A 143 -12.08 4.06 -39.70
N ARG A 144 -12.47 3.89 -38.43
CA ARG A 144 -13.67 4.53 -37.85
C ARG A 144 -13.33 5.92 -37.31
N VAL A 145 -12.76 6.77 -38.16
CA VAL A 145 -12.34 8.15 -37.82
C VAL A 145 -12.94 9.10 -38.85
N SER A 146 -13.63 10.14 -38.40
CA SER A 146 -14.24 11.19 -39.24
C SER A 146 -13.77 12.58 -38.83
N PHE A 147 -13.85 13.52 -39.76
CA PHE A 147 -13.66 14.95 -39.49
C PHE A 147 -14.99 15.66 -39.68
N GLU A 148 -15.55 16.21 -38.60
CA GLU A 148 -16.85 16.87 -38.60
C GLU A 148 -16.70 18.33 -38.20
N VAL A 149 -17.30 19.22 -38.98
CA VAL A 149 -17.34 20.65 -38.67
C VAL A 149 -18.72 20.96 -38.09
N VAL A 150 -18.76 21.19 -36.78
CA VAL A 150 -19.97 21.60 -36.08
C VAL A 150 -19.89 23.10 -35.82
N LYS A 151 -20.89 23.84 -36.30
CA LYS A 151 -20.99 25.28 -36.04
C LYS A 151 -21.67 25.53 -34.70
N ALA A 152 -21.18 26.52 -33.95
CA ALA A 152 -21.71 26.83 -32.63
C ALA A 152 -23.20 27.23 -32.69
N GLU A 153 -23.62 27.87 -33.77
CA GLU A 153 -25.01 28.30 -33.99
C GLU A 153 -25.98 27.11 -34.07
N ASP A 154 -25.53 25.97 -34.57
CA ASP A 154 -26.35 24.75 -34.71
C ASP A 154 -26.57 24.06 -33.34
N LEU A 155 -25.66 24.29 -32.38
CA LEU A 155 -25.76 23.74 -31.02
C LEU A 155 -26.71 24.54 -30.12
N LEU A 156 -26.78 25.86 -30.32
CA LEU A 156 -27.63 26.76 -29.55
C LEU A 156 -29.13 26.71 -29.95
N ARG A 157 -29.45 26.01 -31.05
CA ARG A 157 -30.83 25.84 -31.56
C ARG A 157 -31.52 24.56 -31.08
N ARG A 158 -30.87 23.77 -30.20
CA ARG A 158 -31.42 22.54 -29.63
C ARG A 158 -32.05 22.75 -28.27
#